data_AF-A0A841VUN6-F1
#
_entry.id   AF-A0A841VUN6-F1
#
_cell.length_a   1.000
_cell.length_b   1.000
_cell.length_c   1.000
_cell.angle_alpha   90.00
_cell.angle_beta   90.00
_cell.angle_gamma   90.00
#
_symmetry.space_group_name_H-M   'P 1'
#
loop_
_entity.id
_entity.type
_entity.pdbx_description
1 polymer ?
#
loop_
_entity_poly.entity_id
_entity_poly.type
_entity_poly.pdbx_seq_one_letter_code
_entity_poly.pdbx_strand_id
1 'polypeptide(L)'
;MTVKTIKDISNPDTYKGMYSFHKYWGKKPTESIAFFIQNYTNESDIVIDPFLGSGFISRECLYQKRRFIGIDINPFAIEHTNFLLELPKASVFQSALEEIEKNIKQKINETYFTVNREIASHYLWSSGELLKVWMKPKVGRSRIEMETTSFDLEKLESFSQYSIRNIRKLTFFTNSRINSSNQMSIYDLFTRRALHNIDLIMDEIKLFPDAIQKALLLTLTSSSGQMSSMVFAITNRGKIKNQISNKIEVGSWVIGYWRPELHFEINVWNCFESRAKKL
;
A
#
# COMPACT_ATOMS: atom_id res chain seq x y z
N MET A 1 16.61 25.74 7.06
CA MET A 1 16.78 24.29 6.78
C MET A 1 18.16 23.88 7.21
N THR A 2 18.30 22.63 7.67
CA THR A 2 19.61 22.08 8.02
C THR A 2 20.40 21.83 6.75
N VAL A 3 21.58 22.45 6.66
CA VAL A 3 22.55 22.24 5.58
C VAL A 3 22.93 20.75 5.53
N LYS A 4 22.83 20.14 4.35
CA LYS A 4 23.25 18.75 4.13
C LYS A 4 24.73 18.68 3.87
N THR A 5 25.37 17.65 4.41
CA THR A 5 26.83 17.43 4.38
C THR A 5 27.19 16.09 3.72
N ILE A 6 28.47 15.89 3.44
CA ILE A 6 29.01 14.62 2.93
C ILE A 6 28.74 13.46 3.91
N LYS A 7 28.64 13.75 5.21
CA LYS A 7 28.31 12.74 6.23
C LYS A 7 26.87 12.24 6.09
N ASP A 8 25.94 13.14 5.78
CA ASP A 8 24.51 12.82 5.61
C ASP A 8 24.27 11.94 4.38
N ILE A 9 24.97 12.22 3.27
CA ILE A 9 24.85 11.40 2.04
C ILE A 9 25.46 10.01 2.21
N SER A 10 26.48 9.88 3.07
CA SER A 10 27.14 8.60 3.34
C SER A 10 26.30 7.70 4.25
N ASN A 11 25.38 8.29 5.04
CA ASN A 11 24.55 7.59 6.01
C ASN A 11 23.12 8.11 5.96
N PRO A 12 22.40 7.89 4.85
CA PRO A 12 21.05 8.42 4.69
C PRO A 12 20.07 7.77 5.66
N ASP A 13 19.13 8.55 6.18
CA ASP A 13 18.05 8.03 7.01
C ASP A 13 17.06 7.19 6.19
N THR A 14 16.33 6.32 6.91
CA THR A 14 15.14 5.69 6.33
C THR A 14 14.03 6.73 6.12
N TYR A 15 13.26 6.58 5.03
CA TYR A 15 12.16 7.50 4.73
C TYR A 15 11.13 7.55 5.86
N LYS A 16 10.73 8.77 6.24
CA LYS A 16 9.71 9.05 7.27
C LYS A 16 8.59 9.92 6.71
N GLY A 17 7.45 9.93 7.41
CA GLY A 17 6.27 10.73 7.03
C GLY A 17 5.84 10.53 5.58
N MET A 18 5.63 11.63 4.85
CA MET A 18 5.19 11.61 3.46
C MET A 18 6.13 10.83 2.52
N TYR A 19 7.44 10.85 2.77
CA TYR A 19 8.40 10.11 1.94
C TYR A 19 8.27 8.58 2.10
N SER A 20 7.66 8.08 3.17
CA SER A 20 7.37 6.65 3.34
C SER A 20 5.92 6.27 3.00
N PHE A 21 5.11 7.24 2.57
CA PHE A 21 3.68 7.04 2.34
C PHE A 21 3.40 6.04 1.22
N HIS A 22 3.93 6.27 0.01
CA HIS A 22 3.74 5.38 -1.13
C HIS A 22 5.04 4.65 -1.48
N LYS A 23 5.01 3.35 -1.80
CA LYS A 23 6.21 2.67 -2.33
C LYS A 23 6.48 3.13 -3.76
N TYR A 24 7.75 3.39 -4.09
CA TYR A 24 8.20 3.64 -5.46
C TYR A 24 9.58 2.99 -5.58
N TRP A 25 9.78 2.17 -6.61
CA TRP A 25 11.04 1.46 -6.78
C TRP A 25 12.09 2.41 -7.35
N GLY A 26 13.29 2.41 -6.77
CA GLY A 26 14.39 3.30 -7.20
C GLY A 26 14.43 4.68 -6.55
N LYS A 27 13.62 4.94 -5.50
CA LYS A 27 13.71 6.15 -4.66
C LYS A 27 15.17 6.45 -4.27
N LYS A 28 15.59 7.70 -4.47
CA LYS A 28 16.88 8.18 -3.98
C LYS A 28 16.73 8.78 -2.58
N PRO A 29 17.73 8.60 -1.70
CA PRO A 29 17.75 9.28 -0.40
C PRO A 29 17.53 10.78 -0.54
N THR A 30 16.73 11.35 0.35
CA THR A 30 16.42 12.79 0.33
C THR A 30 17.65 13.64 0.61
N GLU A 31 18.61 13.12 1.37
CA GLU A 31 19.85 13.76 1.77
C GLU A 31 20.77 14.00 0.58
N SER A 32 20.89 13.02 -0.33
CA SER A 32 21.69 13.19 -1.54
C SER A 32 21.07 14.20 -2.47
N ILE A 33 19.75 14.09 -2.72
CA ILE A 33 18.98 15.07 -3.50
C ILE A 33 19.20 16.49 -2.96
N ALA A 34 18.96 16.68 -1.66
CA ALA A 34 19.07 17.97 -1.00
C ALA A 34 20.50 18.53 -1.06
N PHE A 35 21.51 17.68 -0.86
CA PHE A 35 22.92 18.05 -0.97
C PHE A 35 23.26 18.56 -2.38
N PHE A 36 22.80 17.87 -3.44
CA PHE A 36 23.09 18.31 -4.81
C PHE A 36 22.41 19.64 -5.15
N ILE A 37 21.13 19.81 -4.78
CA ILE A 37 20.42 21.08 -4.99
C ILE A 37 21.15 22.21 -4.27
N GLN A 38 21.55 22.00 -3.01
CA GLN A 38 22.21 23.00 -2.19
C GLN A 38 23.53 23.49 -2.79
N ASN A 39 24.36 22.58 -3.33
CA ASN A 39 25.73 22.89 -3.73
C ASN A 39 25.89 23.22 -5.21
N TYR A 40 24.93 22.85 -6.07
CA TYR A 40 25.06 23.01 -7.52
C TYR A 40 23.97 23.91 -8.14
N THR A 41 23.15 24.58 -7.33
CA THR A 41 22.14 25.52 -7.79
C THR A 41 22.07 26.71 -6.83
N ASN A 42 21.51 27.83 -7.26
CA ASN A 42 21.19 28.99 -6.44
C ASN A 42 19.68 29.08 -6.18
N GLU A 43 19.28 29.90 -5.20
CA GLU A 43 17.86 30.23 -5.03
C GLU A 43 17.29 30.80 -6.34
N SER A 44 16.04 30.47 -6.65
CA SER A 44 15.34 30.82 -7.91
C SER A 44 15.82 30.12 -9.19
N ASP A 45 16.93 29.36 -9.17
CA ASP A 45 17.31 28.52 -10.32
C ASP A 45 16.21 27.50 -10.65
N ILE A 46 16.15 27.11 -11.92
CA ILE A 46 15.25 26.07 -12.41
C ILE A 46 16.00 24.73 -12.38
N VAL A 47 15.50 23.78 -11.60
CA VAL A 47 15.95 22.39 -11.59
C VAL A 47 14.99 21.56 -12.44
N ILE A 48 15.55 20.80 -13.37
CA ILE A 48 14.79 19.91 -14.25
C ILE A 48 15.14 18.47 -13.92
N ASP A 49 14.13 17.64 -13.68
CA ASP A 49 14.28 16.18 -13.61
C ASP A 49 13.51 15.52 -14.77
N PRO A 50 14.21 15.03 -15.82
CA PRO A 50 13.58 14.38 -16.96
C PRO A 50 13.10 12.95 -16.67
N PHE A 51 13.42 12.40 -15.48
CA PHE A 51 13.07 11.04 -15.04
C PHE A 51 12.60 11.05 -13.58
N LEU A 52 11.51 11.80 -13.35
CA LEU A 52 11.01 12.22 -12.04
C LEU A 52 10.92 11.11 -10.98
N GLY A 53 10.50 9.91 -11.39
CA GLY A 53 10.44 8.75 -10.53
C GLY A 53 9.56 8.96 -9.30
N SER A 54 10.17 8.95 -8.11
CA SER A 54 9.42 9.13 -6.86
C SER A 54 9.02 10.57 -6.57
N GLY A 55 9.52 11.55 -7.33
CA GLY A 55 9.15 12.96 -7.16
C GLY A 55 9.78 13.66 -5.97
N PHE A 56 10.72 13.05 -5.25
CA PHE A 56 11.25 13.64 -4.00
C PHE A 56 12.08 14.90 -4.26
N ILE A 57 12.72 14.98 -5.42
CA ILE A 57 13.47 16.16 -5.85
C ILE A 57 12.60 17.42 -5.88
N SER A 58 11.33 17.31 -6.24
CA SER A 58 10.43 18.47 -6.34
C SER A 58 10.25 19.16 -4.98
N ARG A 59 10.12 18.36 -3.91
CA ARG A 59 10.00 18.85 -2.54
C ARG A 59 11.28 19.49 -2.06
N GLU A 60 12.42 18.85 -2.29
CA GLU A 60 13.71 19.41 -1.90
C GLU A 60 14.03 20.70 -2.66
N CYS A 61 13.64 20.82 -3.93
CA CYS A 61 13.74 22.06 -4.69
C CYS A 61 12.88 23.16 -4.08
N LEU A 62 11.60 22.91 -3.82
CA LEU A 62 10.71 23.90 -3.20
C LEU A 62 11.21 24.34 -1.82
N TYR A 63 11.63 23.38 -1.01
CA TYR A 63 12.19 23.65 0.30
C TYR A 63 13.40 24.59 0.24
N GLN A 64 14.26 24.36 -0.75
CA GLN A 64 15.43 25.21 -0.98
C GLN A 64 15.12 26.43 -1.87
N LYS A 65 13.86 26.79 -2.10
CA LYS A 65 13.46 27.94 -2.93
C LYS A 65 13.99 27.91 -4.37
N ARG A 66 14.07 26.71 -4.96
CA ARG A 66 14.32 26.52 -6.40
C ARG A 66 12.98 26.34 -7.12
N ARG A 67 12.96 26.71 -8.40
CA ARG A 67 11.86 26.37 -9.31
C ARG A 67 12.10 24.96 -9.84
N PHE A 68 11.03 24.21 -10.11
CA PHE A 68 11.14 22.81 -10.50
C PHE A 68 10.30 22.48 -11.73
N ILE A 69 10.86 21.67 -12.64
CA ILE A 69 10.16 21.06 -13.77
C ILE A 69 10.45 19.56 -13.75
N GLY A 70 9.40 18.73 -13.68
CA GLY A 70 9.51 17.28 -13.67
C GLY A 70 8.83 16.65 -14.87
N ILE A 71 9.48 15.65 -15.49
CA ILE A 71 8.95 14.88 -16.61
C ILE A 71 9.10 13.40 -16.28
N ASP A 72 8.09 12.60 -16.61
CA ASP A 72 8.15 11.14 -16.53
C ASP A 72 7.17 10.52 -17.51
N ILE A 73 7.52 9.36 -18.04
CA ILE A 73 6.62 8.57 -18.88
C ILE A 73 5.55 7.85 -18.03
N ASN A 74 5.85 7.58 -16.77
CA ASN A 74 4.95 6.92 -15.85
C ASN A 74 3.96 7.94 -15.28
N PRO A 75 2.67 7.89 -15.63
CA PRO A 75 1.68 8.85 -15.13
C PRO A 75 1.56 8.81 -13.60
N PHE A 76 1.86 7.68 -12.97
CA PHE A 76 1.90 7.59 -11.52
C PHE A 76 2.98 8.47 -10.90
N ALA A 77 4.16 8.59 -11.52
CA ALA A 77 5.24 9.44 -11.02
C ALA A 77 4.81 10.91 -10.99
N ILE A 78 4.05 11.35 -12.00
CA ILE A 78 3.47 12.69 -12.08
C ILE A 78 2.44 12.90 -10.96
N GLU A 79 1.45 12.03 -10.84
CA GLU A 79 0.40 12.18 -9.80
C GLU A 79 0.96 12.08 -8.37
N HIS A 80 1.93 11.19 -8.13
CA HIS A 80 2.61 11.10 -6.84
C HIS A 80 3.40 12.38 -6.52
N THR A 81 4.05 12.98 -7.52
CA THR A 81 4.77 14.25 -7.33
C THR A 81 3.80 15.39 -7.05
N ASN A 82 2.71 15.50 -7.80
CA ASN A 82 1.66 16.49 -7.57
C ASN A 82 1.11 16.36 -6.14
N PHE A 83 0.86 15.14 -5.68
CA PHE A 83 0.42 14.91 -4.31
C PHE A 83 1.42 15.35 -3.24
N LEU A 84 2.73 15.15 -3.47
CA LEU A 84 3.76 15.65 -2.55
C LEU A 84 3.77 17.19 -2.49
N LEU A 85 3.52 17.85 -3.62
CA LEU A 85 3.56 19.31 -3.76
C LEU A 85 2.27 19.99 -3.28
N GLU A 86 1.13 19.35 -3.51
CA GLU A 86 -0.22 19.90 -3.34
C GLU A 86 -1.03 19.00 -2.39
N LEU A 87 -0.58 18.90 -1.14
CA LEU A 87 -1.31 18.12 -0.15
C LEU A 87 -2.67 18.75 0.16
N PRO A 88 -3.74 17.94 0.25
CA PRO A 88 -5.02 18.45 0.71
C PRO A 88 -4.91 18.93 2.15
N LYS A 89 -5.78 19.86 2.54
CA LYS A 89 -5.91 20.25 3.96
C LYS A 89 -6.26 19.00 4.78
N ALA A 90 -5.50 18.76 5.84
CA ALA A 90 -5.66 17.57 6.69
C ALA A 90 -7.11 17.41 7.19
N SER A 91 -7.78 18.50 7.57
CA SER A 91 -9.18 18.47 7.98
C SER A 91 -10.13 18.02 6.87
N VAL A 92 -9.93 18.46 5.64
CA VAL A 92 -10.78 18.07 4.49
C VAL A 92 -10.56 16.61 4.14
N PHE A 93 -9.31 16.14 4.16
CA PHE A 93 -8.99 14.73 3.95
C PHE A 93 -9.61 13.84 5.06
N GLN A 94 -9.49 14.26 6.32
CA GLN A 94 -10.07 13.55 7.45
C GLN A 94 -11.60 13.45 7.36
N SER A 95 -12.28 14.55 7.02
CA SER A 95 -13.74 14.52 6.81
C SER A 95 -14.16 13.58 5.67
N ALA A 96 -13.39 13.55 4.57
CA ALA A 96 -13.65 12.61 3.49
C ALA A 96 -13.46 11.15 3.92
N LEU A 97 -12.45 10.85 4.73
CA LEU A 97 -12.25 9.50 5.29
C LEU A 97 -13.40 9.07 6.21
N GLU A 98 -13.90 9.98 7.05
CA GLU A 98 -15.02 9.72 7.94
C GLU A 98 -16.32 9.42 7.17
N GLU A 99 -16.53 10.13 6.05
CA GLU A 99 -17.66 9.89 5.15
C GLU A 99 -17.56 8.52 4.47
N ILE A 100 -16.39 8.17 3.91
CA ILE A 100 -16.15 6.84 3.34
C ILE A 100 -16.36 5.76 4.40
N GLU A 101 -15.80 5.96 5.61
CA GLU A 101 -15.95 5.03 6.72
C GLU A 101 -17.42 4.76 7.03
N LYS A 102 -18.22 5.82 7.16
CA LYS A 102 -19.66 5.71 7.43
C LYS A 102 -20.40 4.93 6.33
N ASN A 103 -20.03 5.11 5.07
CA ASN A 103 -20.80 4.62 3.93
C ASN A 103 -20.48 3.15 3.56
N ILE A 104 -19.23 2.71 3.76
CA ILE A 104 -18.77 1.40 3.25
C ILE A 104 -18.01 0.51 4.26
N LYS A 105 -17.53 1.01 5.41
CA LYS A 105 -16.75 0.18 6.35
C LYS A 105 -17.52 -1.05 6.82
N GLN A 106 -18.80 -0.88 7.17
CA GLN A 106 -19.65 -1.98 7.59
C GLN A 106 -19.84 -3.01 6.46
N LYS A 107 -20.17 -2.55 5.24
CA LYS A 107 -20.36 -3.42 4.06
C LYS A 107 -19.11 -4.26 3.79
N ILE A 108 -17.93 -3.65 3.88
CA ILE A 108 -16.66 -4.37 3.72
C ILE A 108 -16.46 -5.37 4.86
N ASN A 109 -16.65 -4.97 6.11
CA ASN A 109 -16.47 -5.85 7.26
C ASN A 109 -17.42 -7.05 7.28
N GLU A 110 -18.64 -6.90 6.76
CA GLU A 110 -19.61 -7.99 6.59
C GLU A 110 -19.10 -9.09 5.64
N THR A 111 -18.18 -8.77 4.71
CA THR A 111 -17.50 -9.76 3.86
C THR A 111 -16.43 -10.57 4.61
N TYR A 112 -16.03 -10.08 5.78
CA TYR A 112 -14.98 -10.66 6.64
C TYR A 112 -15.51 -11.17 7.98
N PHE A 113 -16.84 -11.27 8.16
CA PHE A 113 -17.39 -11.89 9.35
C PHE A 113 -17.01 -13.36 9.45
N THR A 114 -16.76 -13.81 10.68
CA THR A 114 -16.70 -15.23 11.04
C THR A 114 -18.08 -15.75 11.39
N VAL A 115 -18.21 -17.05 11.63
CA VAL A 115 -19.47 -17.69 12.06
C VAL A 115 -20.10 -17.02 13.30
N ASN A 116 -19.27 -16.45 14.18
CA ASN A 116 -19.69 -15.77 15.40
C ASN A 116 -19.97 -14.26 15.20
N ARG A 117 -20.02 -13.79 13.94
CA ARG A 117 -20.14 -12.37 13.58
C ARG A 117 -19.03 -11.46 14.13
N GLU A 118 -17.86 -12.03 14.40
CA GLU A 118 -16.65 -11.26 14.68
C GLU A 118 -15.94 -10.91 13.36
N ILE A 119 -15.20 -9.80 13.33
CA ILE A 119 -14.53 -9.32 12.12
C ILE A 119 -13.13 -9.93 12.02
N ALA A 120 -12.94 -10.78 11.02
CA ALA A 120 -11.61 -11.26 10.68
C ALA A 120 -10.72 -10.13 10.18
N SER A 121 -9.48 -10.16 10.64
CA SER A 121 -8.43 -9.23 10.28
C SER A 121 -7.48 -9.79 9.22
N HIS A 122 -7.19 -11.09 9.29
CA HIS A 122 -6.28 -11.79 8.37
C HIS A 122 -6.76 -13.22 8.13
N TYR A 123 -6.41 -13.76 6.97
CA TYR A 123 -6.69 -15.13 6.51
C TYR A 123 -5.36 -15.71 6.05
N LEU A 124 -4.90 -16.79 6.69
CA LEU A 124 -3.66 -17.46 6.35
C LEU A 124 -3.95 -18.58 5.35
N TRP A 125 -3.34 -18.49 4.18
CA TRP A 125 -3.47 -19.45 3.09
C TRP A 125 -2.20 -20.25 2.92
N SER A 126 -2.30 -21.52 2.55
CA SER A 126 -1.19 -22.35 2.07
C SER A 126 -1.61 -23.12 0.83
N SER A 127 -0.88 -22.96 -0.28
CA SER A 127 -1.08 -23.76 -1.50
C SER A 127 -2.52 -23.78 -2.03
N GLY A 128 -3.26 -22.68 -1.86
CA GLY A 128 -4.66 -22.55 -2.29
C GLY A 128 -5.70 -22.92 -1.22
N GLU A 129 -5.29 -23.48 -0.09
CA GLU A 129 -6.18 -23.83 1.02
C GLU A 129 -6.12 -22.77 2.13
N LEU A 130 -7.29 -22.45 2.69
CA LEU A 130 -7.38 -21.55 3.83
C LEU A 130 -7.10 -22.34 5.11
N LEU A 131 -6.04 -21.96 5.84
CA LEU A 131 -5.61 -22.64 7.06
C LEU A 131 -6.23 -22.01 8.29
N LYS A 132 -6.06 -20.69 8.46
CA LYS A 132 -6.45 -19.99 9.70
C LYS A 132 -7.12 -18.65 9.43
N VAL A 133 -7.99 -18.28 10.36
CA VAL A 133 -8.63 -16.97 10.42
C VAL A 133 -8.18 -16.25 11.68
N TRP A 134 -7.72 -15.01 11.55
CA TRP A 134 -7.20 -14.21 12.66
C TRP A 134 -8.07 -13.00 12.94
N MET A 135 -8.30 -12.71 14.21
CA MET A 135 -9.07 -11.55 14.65
C MET A 135 -8.25 -10.64 15.56
N LYS A 136 -8.59 -9.35 15.55
CA LYS A 136 -8.09 -8.41 16.56
C LYS A 136 -8.80 -8.71 17.89
N PRO A 137 -8.09 -8.73 19.02
CA PRO A 137 -8.73 -8.95 20.31
C PRO A 137 -9.63 -7.76 20.68
N LYS A 138 -10.69 -8.02 21.45
CA LYS A 138 -11.51 -6.96 22.07
C LYS A 138 -10.73 -6.20 23.15
N VAL A 139 -9.87 -6.90 23.89
CA VAL A 139 -9.02 -6.34 24.95
C VAL A 139 -7.60 -6.89 24.82
N GLY A 140 -6.60 -6.03 24.94
CA GLY A 140 -5.19 -6.39 24.87
C GLY A 140 -4.60 -6.33 23.45
N ARG A 141 -3.41 -6.92 23.27
CA ARG A 141 -2.63 -6.85 22.01
C ARG A 141 -2.47 -8.18 21.30
N SER A 142 -2.81 -9.29 21.96
CA SER A 142 -2.64 -10.63 21.42
C SER A 142 -3.76 -10.95 20.43
N ARG A 143 -3.39 -11.24 19.19
CA ARG A 143 -4.34 -11.72 18.16
C ARG A 143 -5.04 -13.00 18.62
N ILE A 144 -6.25 -13.20 18.12
CA ILE A 144 -6.99 -14.45 18.25
C ILE A 144 -6.79 -15.23 16.95
N GLU A 145 -6.40 -16.50 17.04
CA GLU A 145 -6.28 -17.41 15.90
C GLU A 145 -7.36 -18.49 16.01
N MET A 146 -8.03 -18.77 14.90
CA MET A 146 -9.00 -19.84 14.76
C MET A 146 -8.64 -20.70 13.55
N GLU A 147 -8.97 -21.99 13.64
CA GLU A 147 -9.00 -22.87 12.48
C GLU A 147 -10.15 -22.47 11.56
N THR A 148 -9.98 -22.75 10.27
CA THR A 148 -10.97 -22.43 9.24
C THR A 148 -12.26 -23.23 9.43
N THR A 149 -13.41 -22.57 9.22
CA THR A 149 -14.73 -23.20 9.29
C THR A 149 -15.39 -23.28 7.92
N SER A 150 -16.44 -24.10 7.78
CA SER A 150 -17.24 -24.15 6.54
C SER A 150 -17.85 -22.80 6.20
N PHE A 151 -18.23 -22.01 7.21
CA PHE A 151 -18.75 -20.66 7.04
C PHE A 151 -17.74 -19.74 6.34
N ASP A 152 -16.45 -19.82 6.70
CA ASP A 152 -15.41 -19.00 6.07
C ASP A 152 -15.23 -19.36 4.59
N LEU A 153 -15.29 -20.66 4.28
CA LEU A 153 -15.18 -21.18 2.92
C LEU A 153 -16.39 -20.79 2.06
N GLU A 154 -17.61 -20.95 2.58
CA GLU A 154 -18.86 -20.54 1.91
C GLU A 154 -18.87 -19.03 1.64
N LYS A 155 -18.39 -18.24 2.60
CA LYS A 155 -18.29 -16.79 2.45
C LYS A 155 -17.33 -16.41 1.33
N LEU A 156 -16.18 -17.07 1.22
CA LEU A 156 -15.25 -16.87 0.10
C LEU A 156 -15.85 -17.30 -1.24
N GLU A 157 -16.50 -18.47 -1.26
CA GLU A 157 -17.13 -19.03 -2.46
C GLU A 157 -18.27 -18.14 -2.98
N SER A 158 -18.97 -17.41 -2.12
CA SER A 158 -19.98 -16.42 -2.53
C SER A 158 -19.43 -15.32 -3.46
N PHE A 159 -18.11 -15.11 -3.50
CA PHE A 159 -17.45 -14.17 -4.41
C PHE A 159 -16.82 -14.86 -5.64
N SER A 160 -16.99 -16.18 -5.85
CA SER A 160 -16.31 -16.90 -6.93
C SER A 160 -16.65 -16.39 -8.33
N GLN A 161 -17.86 -15.85 -8.50
CA GLN A 161 -18.32 -15.24 -9.75
C GLN A 161 -18.09 -13.72 -9.84
N TYR A 162 -17.53 -13.09 -8.81
CA TYR A 162 -17.35 -11.64 -8.81
C TYR A 162 -16.30 -11.20 -9.84
N SER A 163 -16.66 -10.20 -10.66
CA SER A 163 -15.80 -9.55 -11.65
C SER A 163 -15.50 -8.10 -11.26
N ILE A 164 -14.24 -7.68 -11.45
CA ILE A 164 -13.81 -6.29 -11.21
C ILE A 164 -14.61 -5.30 -12.09
N ARG A 165 -14.94 -4.14 -11.53
CA ARG A 165 -15.67 -3.05 -12.20
C ARG A 165 -14.79 -1.84 -12.44
N ASN A 166 -13.98 -1.45 -11.45
CA ASN A 166 -13.26 -0.17 -11.50
C ASN A 166 -11.81 -0.31 -11.96
N ILE A 167 -11.24 -1.50 -11.87
CA ILE A 167 -9.87 -1.78 -12.29
C ILE A 167 -9.89 -2.27 -13.74
N ARG A 168 -9.09 -1.64 -14.60
CA ARG A 168 -8.94 -2.08 -16.00
C ARG A 168 -8.47 -3.52 -16.08
N LYS A 169 -8.92 -4.27 -17.09
CA LYS A 169 -8.41 -5.61 -17.38
C LYS A 169 -6.91 -5.53 -17.67
N LEU A 170 -6.10 -6.15 -16.81
CA LEU A 170 -4.66 -6.15 -16.93
C LEU A 170 -4.20 -7.17 -17.97
N THR A 171 -3.17 -6.82 -18.74
CA THR A 171 -2.42 -7.75 -19.57
C THR A 171 -1.03 -7.86 -18.99
N PHE A 172 -0.67 -9.05 -18.53
CA PHE A 172 0.66 -9.34 -18.01
C PHE A 172 1.57 -9.81 -19.15
N PHE A 173 2.87 -9.59 -19.00
CA PHE A 173 3.89 -10.06 -19.94
C PHE A 173 4.91 -10.89 -19.19
N THR A 174 5.47 -11.90 -19.84
CA THR A 174 6.44 -12.78 -19.19
C THR A 174 7.70 -12.01 -18.85
N ASN A 175 8.01 -11.92 -17.55
CA ASN A 175 9.20 -11.28 -17.03
C ASN A 175 9.60 -11.90 -15.68
N SER A 176 10.69 -12.67 -15.69
CA SER A 176 11.19 -13.37 -14.51
C SER A 176 11.71 -12.43 -13.42
N ARG A 177 12.16 -11.21 -13.74
CA ARG A 177 12.66 -10.25 -12.74
C ARG A 177 11.57 -9.72 -11.81
N ILE A 178 10.32 -9.76 -12.27
CA ILE A 178 9.16 -9.32 -11.51
C ILE A 178 8.14 -10.44 -11.31
N ASN A 179 8.53 -11.70 -11.50
CA ASN A 179 7.65 -12.87 -11.34
C ASN A 179 6.31 -12.72 -12.10
N SER A 180 6.36 -12.24 -13.33
CA SER A 180 5.18 -12.08 -14.18
C SER A 180 5.17 -13.11 -15.29
N SER A 181 3.98 -13.63 -15.61
CA SER A 181 3.71 -14.47 -16.77
C SER A 181 2.53 -13.89 -17.54
N ASN A 182 2.49 -14.09 -18.86
CA ASN A 182 1.39 -13.65 -19.72
C ASN A 182 0.08 -14.44 -19.52
N GLN A 183 0.09 -15.52 -18.74
CA GLN A 183 -1.12 -16.23 -18.32
C GLN A 183 -1.73 -15.65 -17.04
N MET A 184 -1.03 -14.76 -16.34
CA MET A 184 -1.53 -14.17 -15.10
C MET A 184 -2.70 -13.22 -15.35
N SER A 185 -3.50 -13.07 -14.30
CA SER A 185 -4.61 -12.16 -14.17
C SER A 185 -4.52 -11.44 -12.82
N ILE A 186 -5.37 -10.44 -12.61
CA ILE A 186 -5.47 -9.79 -11.29
C ILE A 186 -5.95 -10.75 -10.20
N TYR A 187 -6.68 -11.81 -10.57
CA TYR A 187 -7.21 -12.81 -9.65
C TYR A 187 -6.13 -13.75 -9.11
N ASP A 188 -4.95 -13.77 -9.72
CA ASP A 188 -3.77 -14.47 -9.18
C ASP A 188 -3.10 -13.68 -8.05
N LEU A 189 -3.36 -12.37 -7.99
CA LEU A 189 -2.75 -11.45 -7.01
C LEU A 189 -3.71 -11.05 -5.90
N PHE A 190 -5.02 -11.15 -6.10
CA PHE A 190 -6.03 -10.76 -5.13
C PHE A 190 -7.15 -11.78 -5.10
N THR A 191 -7.69 -12.05 -3.91
CA THR A 191 -8.95 -12.77 -3.80
C THR A 191 -10.08 -11.96 -4.42
N ARG A 192 -11.10 -12.63 -4.96
CA ARG A 192 -12.27 -11.95 -5.54
C ARG A 192 -13.00 -11.10 -4.50
N ARG A 193 -13.05 -11.56 -3.24
CA ARG A 193 -13.54 -10.79 -2.10
C ARG A 193 -12.74 -9.50 -1.90
N ALA A 194 -11.41 -9.55 -1.91
CA ALA A 194 -10.58 -8.36 -1.76
C ALA A 194 -10.82 -7.37 -2.90
N LEU A 195 -10.92 -7.85 -4.15
CA LEU A 195 -11.23 -7.01 -5.30
C LEU A 195 -12.62 -6.36 -5.20
N HIS A 196 -13.63 -7.10 -4.74
CA HIS A 196 -14.96 -6.56 -4.45
C HIS A 196 -14.90 -5.38 -3.47
N ASN A 197 -14.18 -5.55 -2.38
CA ASN A 197 -14.04 -4.51 -1.36
C ASN A 197 -13.20 -3.32 -1.85
N ILE A 198 -12.17 -3.55 -2.68
CA ILE A 198 -11.41 -2.47 -3.33
C ILE A 198 -12.32 -1.67 -4.25
N ASP A 199 -13.18 -2.33 -5.03
CA ASP A 199 -14.15 -1.66 -5.88
C ASP A 199 -15.14 -0.79 -5.08
N LEU A 200 -15.62 -1.26 -3.93
CA LEU A 200 -16.47 -0.46 -3.03
C LEU A 200 -15.75 0.83 -2.59
N ILE A 201 -14.46 0.74 -2.24
CA ILE A 201 -13.65 1.93 -1.91
C ILE A 201 -13.51 2.84 -3.12
N MET A 202 -13.23 2.29 -4.31
CA MET A 202 -13.10 3.09 -5.53
C MET A 202 -14.40 3.80 -5.92
N ASP A 203 -15.54 3.13 -5.75
CA ASP A 203 -16.86 3.71 -6.03
C ASP A 203 -17.13 4.91 -5.13
N GLU A 204 -16.81 4.80 -3.84
CA GLU A 204 -16.97 5.89 -2.89
C GLU A 204 -15.99 7.05 -3.16
N ILE A 205 -14.73 6.74 -3.47
CA ILE A 205 -13.71 7.75 -3.79
C ILE A 205 -14.12 8.61 -5.00
N LYS A 206 -14.82 8.03 -5.99
CA LYS A 206 -15.29 8.76 -7.18
C LYS A 206 -16.31 9.86 -6.90
N LEU A 207 -16.92 9.88 -5.70
CA LEU A 207 -17.89 10.88 -5.31
C LEU A 207 -17.23 12.19 -4.84
N PHE A 208 -15.93 12.18 -4.56
CA PHE A 208 -15.20 13.34 -4.05
C PHE A 208 -14.64 14.22 -5.19
N PRO A 209 -14.47 15.53 -4.96
CA PRO A 209 -13.80 16.41 -5.92
C PRO A 209 -12.34 15.99 -6.18
N ASP A 210 -11.84 16.28 -7.39
CA ASP A 210 -10.50 15.88 -7.88
C ASP A 210 -9.37 16.06 -6.86
N ALA A 211 -9.33 17.22 -6.18
CA ALA A 211 -8.27 17.54 -5.22
C ALA A 211 -8.18 16.52 -4.06
N ILE A 212 -9.32 16.00 -3.59
CA ILE A 212 -9.39 15.00 -2.52
C ILE A 212 -9.35 13.59 -3.10
N GLN A 213 -10.03 13.38 -4.23
CA GLN A 213 -10.07 12.11 -4.92
C GLN A 213 -8.66 11.56 -5.20
N LYS A 214 -7.74 12.40 -5.69
CA LYS A 214 -6.36 11.99 -5.99
C LYS A 214 -5.61 11.50 -4.74
N ALA A 215 -5.74 12.21 -3.62
CA ALA A 215 -5.14 11.81 -2.35
C ALA A 215 -5.71 10.47 -1.83
N LEU A 216 -7.03 10.28 -1.97
CA LEU A 216 -7.69 9.02 -1.60
C LEU A 216 -7.26 7.86 -2.51
N LEU A 217 -7.15 8.08 -3.83
CA LEU A 217 -6.64 7.09 -4.78
C LEU A 217 -5.20 6.69 -4.45
N LEU A 218 -4.33 7.67 -4.12
CA LEU A 218 -2.95 7.38 -3.70
C LEU A 218 -2.88 6.63 -2.36
N THR A 219 -3.85 6.86 -1.47
CA THR A 219 -4.03 6.09 -0.23
C THR A 219 -4.42 4.65 -0.52
N LEU A 220 -5.33 4.44 -1.48
CA LEU A 220 -5.71 3.11 -1.93
C LEU A 220 -4.54 2.38 -2.61
N THR A 221 -3.84 3.01 -3.55
CA THR A 221 -2.72 2.37 -4.26
C THR A 221 -1.55 2.08 -3.32
N SER A 222 -1.26 2.95 -2.33
CA SER A 222 -0.21 2.70 -1.33
C SER A 222 -0.54 1.60 -0.32
N SER A 223 -1.81 1.21 -0.20
CA SER A 223 -2.27 0.09 0.64
C SER A 223 -2.55 -1.20 -0.16
N SER A 224 -2.78 -1.10 -1.47
CA SER A 224 -3.16 -2.22 -2.35
C SER A 224 -2.25 -3.46 -2.27
N GLY A 225 -0.93 -3.28 -2.18
CA GLY A 225 -0.01 -4.43 -2.04
C GLY A 225 -0.23 -5.20 -0.73
N GLN A 226 -0.69 -4.54 0.33
CA GLN A 226 -1.04 -5.20 1.61
C GLN A 226 -2.43 -5.87 1.56
N MET A 227 -3.28 -5.47 0.60
CA MET A 227 -4.59 -6.09 0.33
C MET A 227 -4.47 -7.32 -0.59
N SER A 228 -3.29 -7.55 -1.16
CA SER A 228 -3.02 -8.62 -2.12
C SER A 228 -2.61 -9.93 -1.43
N SER A 229 -2.70 -11.02 -2.18
CA SER A 229 -2.15 -12.33 -1.81
C SER A 229 -0.62 -12.41 -1.86
N MET A 230 0.09 -11.30 -2.14
CA MET A 230 1.55 -11.24 -2.14
C MET A 230 2.15 -11.04 -0.73
N VAL A 231 1.32 -10.87 0.29
CA VAL A 231 1.79 -10.68 1.66
C VAL A 231 2.26 -12.01 2.22
N PHE A 232 3.58 -12.22 2.27
CA PHE A 232 4.16 -13.48 2.75
C PHE A 232 3.98 -13.64 4.26
N ALA A 233 3.81 -14.89 4.68
CA ALA A 233 3.89 -15.25 6.08
C ALA A 233 5.36 -15.43 6.51
N ILE A 234 5.76 -14.76 7.58
CA ILE A 234 7.07 -14.96 8.19
C ILE A 234 6.98 -16.15 9.12
N THR A 235 7.76 -17.18 8.83
CA THR A 235 8.00 -18.32 9.72
C THR A 235 9.43 -18.27 10.25
N ASN A 236 9.69 -18.93 11.38
CA ASN A 236 11.06 -19.12 11.90
C ASN A 236 11.85 -17.83 12.21
N ARG A 237 11.17 -16.73 12.55
CA ARG A 237 11.84 -15.48 12.94
C ARG A 237 12.61 -15.70 14.25
N GLY A 238 13.90 -15.35 14.27
CA GLY A 238 14.74 -15.48 15.47
C GLY A 238 15.73 -16.65 15.47
N LYS A 239 15.89 -17.40 14.35
CA LYS A 239 16.93 -18.46 14.22
C LYS A 239 18.37 -18.01 14.54
N ILE A 240 18.66 -16.70 14.52
CA ILE A 240 19.98 -16.14 14.88
C ILE A 240 20.21 -16.15 16.41
N LYS A 241 19.17 -16.28 17.25
CA LYS A 241 19.24 -16.22 18.73
C LYS A 241 18.86 -17.53 19.43
N ASN A 242 19.11 -18.71 18.84
CA ASN A 242 18.86 -20.04 19.45
C ASN A 242 17.45 -20.29 20.03
N GLN A 243 16.45 -19.46 19.69
CA GLN A 243 15.05 -19.66 20.09
C GLN A 243 14.24 -19.99 18.85
N ILE A 244 13.77 -21.24 18.75
CA ILE A 244 12.86 -21.66 17.69
C ILE A 244 11.46 -21.18 18.08
N SER A 245 10.99 -20.12 17.44
CA SER A 245 9.60 -19.70 17.54
C SER A 245 8.81 -20.26 16.36
N ASN A 246 7.82 -21.12 16.63
CA ASN A 246 6.84 -21.59 15.65
C ASN A 246 5.76 -20.53 15.33
N LYS A 247 5.98 -19.28 15.76
CA LYS A 247 5.02 -18.20 15.59
C LYS A 247 5.02 -17.72 14.14
N ILE A 248 3.85 -17.73 13.53
CA ILE A 248 3.62 -17.10 12.23
C ILE A 248 3.40 -15.60 12.44
N GLU A 249 4.03 -14.76 11.63
CA GLU A 249 3.86 -13.31 11.64
C GLU A 249 3.52 -12.78 10.24
N VAL A 250 2.79 -11.67 10.19
CA VAL A 250 2.45 -11.00 8.94
C VAL A 250 3.70 -10.33 8.39
N GLY A 251 4.10 -10.69 7.16
CA GLY A 251 5.16 -10.03 6.43
C GLY A 251 4.70 -8.76 5.72
N SER A 252 5.49 -8.35 4.73
CA SER A 252 5.06 -7.34 3.75
C SER A 252 4.93 -8.01 2.39
N TRP A 253 4.98 -7.22 1.34
CA TRP A 253 5.10 -7.65 -0.05
C TRP A 253 6.41 -7.10 -0.62
N VAL A 254 7.05 -7.85 -1.51
CA VAL A 254 8.34 -7.52 -2.13
C VAL A 254 8.18 -7.09 -3.58
N ILE A 255 9.28 -6.69 -4.23
CA ILE A 255 9.26 -6.39 -5.67
C ILE A 255 8.81 -7.63 -6.45
N GLY A 256 7.87 -7.44 -7.36
CA GLY A 256 7.37 -8.48 -8.27
C GLY A 256 5.97 -8.97 -7.90
N TYR A 257 5.34 -9.64 -8.86
CA TYR A 257 4.00 -10.24 -8.80
C TYR A 257 4.05 -11.66 -8.26
N TRP A 258 4.78 -11.86 -7.16
CA TRP A 258 4.94 -13.16 -6.54
C TRP A 258 3.87 -13.39 -5.47
N ARG A 259 3.08 -14.46 -5.65
CA ARG A 259 2.20 -15.02 -4.61
C ARG A 259 2.94 -16.16 -3.89
N PRO A 260 3.37 -15.97 -2.64
CA PRO A 260 3.97 -17.04 -1.84
C PRO A 260 2.97 -18.18 -1.60
N GLU A 261 3.46 -19.42 -1.46
CA GLU A 261 2.60 -20.54 -1.07
C GLU A 261 1.87 -20.24 0.24
N LEU A 262 2.63 -19.86 1.28
CA LEU A 262 2.13 -19.42 2.57
C LEU A 262 2.00 -17.89 2.62
N HIS A 263 0.78 -17.37 2.54
CA HIS A 263 0.51 -15.93 2.43
C HIS A 263 -0.73 -15.51 3.22
N PHE A 264 -0.89 -14.21 3.39
CA PHE A 264 -2.06 -13.60 4.00
C PHE A 264 -2.96 -12.95 2.95
N GLU A 265 -4.26 -13.14 3.09
CA GLU A 265 -5.24 -12.12 2.72
C GLU A 265 -5.53 -11.28 3.98
N ILE A 266 -5.61 -9.97 3.83
CA ILE A 266 -5.85 -9.03 4.93
C ILE A 266 -7.12 -8.25 4.62
N ASN A 267 -7.91 -7.99 5.66
CA ASN A 267 -9.12 -7.19 5.54
C ASN A 267 -8.80 -5.84 4.87
N VAL A 268 -9.43 -5.61 3.71
CA VAL A 268 -9.18 -4.45 2.83
C VAL A 268 -9.37 -3.13 3.57
N TRP A 269 -10.43 -3.00 4.37
CA TRP A 269 -10.67 -1.78 5.14
C TRP A 269 -9.54 -1.51 6.13
N ASN A 270 -9.08 -2.54 6.86
CA ASN A 270 -7.96 -2.39 7.80
C ASN A 270 -6.68 -1.89 7.08
N CYS A 271 -6.40 -2.38 5.87
CA CYS A 271 -5.26 -1.92 5.07
C CYS A 271 -5.40 -0.46 4.63
N PHE A 272 -6.59 -0.09 4.14
CA PHE A 272 -6.88 1.28 3.68
C PHE A 272 -6.82 2.28 4.84
N GLU A 273 -7.56 2.03 5.93
CA GLU A 273 -7.62 2.88 7.11
C GLU A 273 -6.23 3.05 7.76
N SER A 274 -5.46 1.96 7.89
CA SER A 274 -4.10 2.03 8.45
C SER A 274 -3.16 2.87 7.60
N ARG A 275 -3.37 2.95 6.28
CA ARG A 275 -2.58 3.79 5.39
C ARG A 275 -3.04 5.24 5.43
N ALA A 276 -4.35 5.46 5.43
CA ALA A 276 -4.98 6.77 5.50
C ALA A 276 -4.52 7.55 6.74
N LYS A 277 -4.46 6.88 7.91
CA LYS A 277 -3.98 7.46 9.19
C LYS A 277 -2.50 7.93 9.19
N LYS A 278 -1.75 7.73 8.09
CA LYS A 278 -0.37 8.22 7.94
C LYS A 278 -0.28 9.56 7.20
N LEU A 279 -1.39 10.02 6.62
CA LEU A 279 -1.56 11.36 6.07
C LEU A 279 -2.26 12.24 7.10
#